data_AF-A0A2N1KNE5-F1
#
_entry.id   AF-A0A2N1KNE5-F1
#
_cell.length_a   1.000
_cell.length_b   1.000
_cell.length_c   1.000
_cell.angle_alpha   90.00
_cell.angle_beta   90.00
_cell.angle_gamma   90.00
#
_symmetry.space_group_name_H-M   'P 1'
#
loop_
_entity.id
_entity.type
_entity.pdbx_description
1 polymer ?
#
loop_
_entity_poly.entity_id
_entity_poly.type
_entity_poly.pdbx_seq_one_letter_code
_entity_poly.pdbx_strand_id
1 'polypeptide(L)'
;MSTLSRLVKQGLFCGLVFLCGPAFSQNSSDNQEDKFPTWSYGSQKLQKGPCDVYLFKSNQHAEGVVDNILKSAGMGFGKRNFQVVECPNTDNCYATIINGVRYVVYDNAFLKQVENRTRTDWSATSIMAHEIGHHILGHTSDGTGSRPDKELQADYFSGFVIHNLGGTLENAQIAIQLLQNDEGDATHPAKRDRLSAIEKGWREADNFYPRIANKVPDSSPTPSAPVETKAPVIVAEAPARTGCVTGNCSEGMGSYVNRKTLEKYEGQWKNNRPNGVGTQFYANGKKKYEGDFLNGRFEGKGTLWYTNGAVYSGDFYAGVCQGVGMLKFKNGDRYIGEFKNGYRHGEVNTFIPVDTKKFCTTSKMLDRTKNNDLFFK
;
A
#
# COMPACT_ATOMS: atom_id res chain seq x y z
N MET A 1 -19.29 94.47 23.92
CA MET A 1 -20.73 94.31 24.21
C MET A 1 -20.98 92.81 24.23
N SER A 2 -20.92 92.18 25.41
CA SER A 2 -22.05 91.84 26.32
C SER A 2 -22.32 90.33 26.23
N THR A 3 -21.72 89.50 27.09
CA THR A 3 -22.25 88.93 28.36
C THR A 3 -23.33 87.84 28.27
N LEU A 4 -23.01 86.69 28.89
CA LEU A 4 -23.85 85.82 29.77
C LEU A 4 -25.01 85.03 29.12
N SER A 5 -25.35 83.77 29.46
CA SER A 5 -24.95 82.82 30.51
C SER A 5 -25.58 81.42 30.28
N ARG A 6 -24.89 80.34 30.75
CA ARG A 6 -25.34 79.11 31.52
C ARG A 6 -26.69 78.42 31.17
N LEU A 7 -26.98 77.11 31.34
CA LEU A 7 -26.52 75.96 32.17
C LEU A 7 -27.21 74.69 31.53
N VAL A 8 -26.49 73.60 31.18
CA VAL A 8 -26.45 72.26 31.84
C VAL A 8 -27.76 71.43 31.91
N LYS A 9 -27.85 70.26 31.22
CA LYS A 9 -27.69 68.86 31.73
C LYS A 9 -28.39 67.77 30.85
N GLN A 10 -27.59 66.74 30.48
CA GLN A 10 -27.87 65.29 30.42
C GLN A 10 -29.03 64.68 29.58
N GLY A 11 -28.69 63.66 28.78
CA GLY A 11 -29.63 62.63 28.30
C GLY A 11 -29.10 61.75 27.16
N LEU A 12 -28.87 60.47 27.44
CA LEU A 12 -28.26 59.40 26.65
C LEU A 12 -28.98 58.99 25.33
N PHE A 13 -28.17 58.52 24.37
CA PHE A 13 -28.34 57.35 23.47
C PHE A 13 -29.75 56.99 22.95
N CYS A 14 -29.95 57.09 21.63
CA CYS A 14 -30.02 55.94 20.72
C CYS A 14 -30.12 56.45 19.27
N GLY A 15 -29.19 56.02 18.41
CA GLY A 15 -29.16 56.40 17.00
C GLY A 15 -30.00 55.47 16.15
N LEU A 16 -30.81 56.04 15.25
CA LEU A 16 -31.29 55.38 14.03
C LEU A 16 -31.75 56.47 13.07
N VAL A 17 -30.97 56.70 12.02
CA VAL A 17 -31.37 57.47 10.84
C VAL A 17 -31.16 56.60 9.61
N PHE A 18 -32.26 56.45 8.87
CA PHE A 18 -32.41 55.86 7.56
C PHE A 18 -31.41 56.37 6.52
N LEU A 19 -31.02 55.51 5.59
CA LEU A 19 -30.88 55.86 4.16
C LEU A 19 -31.14 54.62 3.28
N CYS A 20 -31.70 54.90 2.10
CA CYS A 20 -32.36 54.02 1.13
C CYS A 20 -31.58 52.80 0.61
N GLY A 21 -32.34 51.74 0.28
CA GLY A 21 -32.05 50.74 -0.75
C GLY A 21 -33.27 49.83 -0.98
N PRO A 22 -33.82 49.72 -2.21
CA PRO A 22 -35.02 48.91 -2.45
C PRO A 22 -34.70 47.44 -2.79
N ALA A 23 -35.52 46.57 -2.21
CA ALA A 23 -36.14 45.36 -2.76
C ALA A 23 -35.29 44.23 -3.39
N PHE A 24 -35.47 43.06 -2.77
CA PHE A 24 -35.26 41.69 -3.24
C PHE A 24 -35.65 41.43 -4.72
N SER A 25 -34.76 40.77 -5.47
CA SER A 25 -35.10 39.60 -6.33
C SER A 25 -33.82 38.87 -6.79
N GLN A 26 -33.94 37.56 -7.01
CA GLN A 26 -32.92 36.53 -7.21
C GLN A 26 -32.20 36.60 -8.57
N ASN A 27 -30.88 36.41 -8.57
CA ASN A 27 -30.08 35.66 -9.56
C ASN A 27 -28.63 35.59 -9.02
N SER A 28 -28.16 34.44 -8.54
CA SER A 28 -27.66 33.27 -9.27
C SER A 28 -26.15 33.35 -9.52
N SER A 29 -25.50 32.22 -9.19
CA SER A 29 -24.09 31.88 -9.37
C SER A 29 -23.04 32.80 -8.72
N ASP A 30 -22.60 32.40 -7.54
CA ASP A 30 -21.17 32.07 -7.41
C ASP A 30 -21.02 30.85 -6.49
N ASN A 31 -21.38 29.68 -7.05
CA ASN A 31 -20.81 28.42 -6.57
C ASN A 31 -19.34 28.46 -6.97
N GLN A 32 -18.53 29.14 -6.16
CA GLN A 32 -17.11 28.88 -6.15
C GLN A 32 -16.97 27.51 -5.47
N GLU A 33 -17.18 26.44 -6.25
CA GLU A 33 -16.59 25.15 -5.94
C GLU A 33 -15.13 25.45 -5.61
N ASP A 34 -14.74 25.17 -4.35
CA ASP A 34 -13.35 25.18 -3.93
C ASP A 34 -12.58 24.26 -4.87
N LYS A 35 -12.05 24.84 -5.95
CA LYS A 35 -11.18 24.19 -6.92
C LYS A 35 -9.93 23.83 -6.15
N PHE A 36 -9.91 22.62 -5.62
CA PHE A 36 -8.71 22.05 -5.07
C PHE A 36 -7.73 21.87 -6.23
N PRO A 37 -6.51 22.41 -6.16
CA PRO A 37 -5.53 22.24 -7.22
C PRO A 37 -5.34 20.75 -7.45
N THR A 38 -5.31 20.35 -8.72
CA THR A 38 -5.00 19.00 -9.19
C THR A 38 -3.89 18.41 -8.34
N TRP A 39 -4.19 17.36 -7.58
CA TRP A 39 -3.22 16.63 -6.78
C TRP A 39 -2.22 15.93 -7.70
N SER A 40 -1.21 16.68 -8.09
CA SER A 40 -0.01 16.14 -8.72
C SER A 40 0.89 15.68 -7.58
N TYR A 41 1.00 14.37 -7.37
CA TYR A 41 2.09 13.76 -6.58
C TYR A 41 3.42 13.90 -7.35
N GLY A 42 3.80 15.13 -7.70
CA GLY A 42 4.98 15.37 -8.52
C GLY A 42 4.99 16.75 -9.17
N SER A 43 5.85 17.62 -8.65
CA SER A 43 6.39 18.79 -9.35
C SER A 43 5.41 19.83 -9.89
N GLN A 44 4.51 20.37 -9.05
CA GLN A 44 4.20 21.78 -9.26
C GLN A 44 5.46 22.59 -8.93
N LYS A 45 5.94 23.39 -9.88
CA LYS A 45 7.08 24.31 -9.71
C LYS A 45 6.93 25.03 -8.37
N LEU A 46 7.85 24.74 -7.45
CA LEU A 46 8.03 25.43 -6.18
C LEU A 46 8.06 26.95 -6.41
N GLN A 47 6.95 27.62 -6.17
CA GLN A 47 6.84 29.07 -5.97
C GLN A 47 5.75 29.24 -4.89
N LYS A 48 6.00 29.65 -3.64
CA LYS A 48 7.06 30.48 -3.06
C LYS A 48 7.26 30.12 -1.59
N GLY A 49 8.52 29.89 -1.23
CA GLY A 49 9.06 29.74 0.13
C GLY A 49 10.22 28.75 0.08
N PRO A 50 11.45 29.09 0.50
CA PRO A 50 12.54 28.13 0.49
C PRO A 50 12.25 27.08 1.57
N CYS A 51 11.85 25.89 1.12
CA CYS A 51 11.87 24.71 1.95
C CYS A 51 13.34 24.38 2.24
N ASP A 52 13.92 25.04 3.24
CA ASP A 52 15.23 24.68 3.75
C ASP A 52 15.06 23.47 4.65
N VAL A 53 14.99 22.29 4.03
CA VAL A 53 14.76 20.99 4.67
C VAL A 53 15.76 20.72 5.82
N TYR A 54 16.88 21.46 5.87
CA TYR A 54 17.86 21.39 6.95
C TYR A 54 17.46 22.13 8.23
N LEU A 55 16.54 23.09 8.16
CA LEU A 55 16.15 23.95 9.29
C LEU A 55 14.87 23.50 9.99
N PHE A 56 14.01 22.78 9.29
CA PHE A 56 12.73 22.36 9.84
C PHE A 56 12.83 20.97 10.47
N LYS A 57 12.16 20.80 11.61
CA LYS A 57 12.00 19.52 12.30
C LYS A 57 10.56 19.06 12.17
N SER A 58 10.36 17.75 12.03
CA SER A 58 9.03 17.15 12.16
C SER A 58 8.46 17.39 13.57
N ASN A 59 7.13 17.34 13.68
CA ASN A 59 6.45 17.33 14.96
C ASN A 59 6.30 15.89 15.51
N GLN A 60 6.09 15.76 16.82
CA GLN A 60 6.02 14.46 17.51
C GLN A 60 4.88 13.57 17.00
N HIS A 61 3.78 14.17 16.56
CA HIS A 61 2.63 13.41 16.05
C HIS A 61 2.97 12.73 14.71
N ALA A 62 3.53 13.48 13.76
CA ALA A 62 4.01 12.95 12.49
C ALA A 62 5.08 11.86 12.68
N GLU A 63 6.03 12.07 13.60
CA GLU A 63 7.03 11.05 13.94
C GLU A 63 6.38 9.78 14.49
N GLY A 64 5.36 9.90 15.35
CA GLY A 64 4.60 8.76 15.86
C GLY A 64 3.80 8.03 14.77
N VAL A 65 3.24 8.74 13.80
CA VAL A 65 2.58 8.14 12.62
C VAL A 65 3.59 7.34 11.80
N VAL A 66 4.74 7.94 11.50
CA VAL A 66 5.83 7.29 10.77
C VAL A 66 6.31 6.04 11.51
N ASP A 67 6.56 6.12 12.82
CA ASP A 67 7.00 4.98 13.62
C ASP A 67 5.96 3.84 13.60
N ASN A 68 4.67 4.17 13.66
CA ASN A 68 3.60 3.19 13.55
C ASN A 68 3.55 2.55 12.15
N ILE A 69 3.69 3.34 11.08
CA ILE A 69 3.76 2.86 9.70
C ILE A 69 4.96 1.91 9.53
N LEU A 70 6.13 2.32 10.00
CA LEU A 70 7.34 1.49 9.93
C LEU A 70 7.13 0.19 10.72
N LYS A 71 6.60 0.28 11.94
CA LYS A 71 6.30 -0.88 12.78
C LYS A 71 5.30 -1.84 12.11
N SER A 72 4.23 -1.33 11.48
CA SER A 72 3.22 -2.14 10.80
C SER A 72 3.73 -2.75 9.49
N ALA A 73 4.71 -2.10 8.86
CA ALA A 73 5.50 -2.63 7.75
C ALA A 73 6.64 -3.56 8.21
N GLY A 74 6.78 -3.83 9.51
CA GLY A 74 7.78 -4.73 10.08
C GLY A 74 9.19 -4.13 10.24
N MET A 75 9.34 -2.82 10.09
CA MET A 75 10.55 -2.05 10.38
C MET A 75 10.50 -1.57 11.83
N GLY A 76 11.29 -2.19 12.71
CA GLY A 76 11.37 -1.79 14.12
C GLY A 76 12.04 -0.43 14.34
N PHE A 77 11.91 0.10 15.56
CA PHE A 77 12.56 1.34 16.02
C PHE A 77 14.05 1.35 15.67
N GLY A 78 14.52 2.45 15.05
CA GLY A 78 15.94 2.67 14.73
C GLY A 78 16.42 2.11 13.39
N LYS A 79 15.56 1.51 12.56
CA LYS A 79 15.91 1.07 11.19
C LYS A 79 15.55 2.08 10.08
N ARG A 80 15.08 3.26 10.48
CA ARG A 80 14.68 4.33 9.56
C ARG A 80 15.91 4.95 8.90
N ASN A 81 15.92 4.95 7.56
CA ASN A 81 17.01 5.50 6.75
C ASN A 81 16.61 6.80 6.01
N PHE A 82 15.53 7.46 6.46
CA PHE A 82 15.05 8.74 5.96
C PHE A 82 14.68 9.67 7.11
N GLN A 83 14.78 10.98 6.92
CA GLN A 83 14.32 11.98 7.88
C GLN A 83 12.90 12.40 7.52
N VAL A 84 12.11 12.82 8.52
CA VAL A 84 10.79 13.41 8.28
C VAL A 84 10.91 14.87 8.67
N VAL A 85 10.42 15.74 7.81
CA VAL A 85 10.59 17.18 7.94
C VAL A 85 9.27 17.87 7.64
N GLU A 86 8.84 18.72 8.57
CA GLU A 86 7.69 19.58 8.33
C GLU A 86 8.13 20.76 7.46
N CYS A 87 7.46 21.00 6.33
CA CYS A 87 7.72 22.14 5.47
C CYS A 87 6.41 22.91 5.18
N PRO A 88 6.12 23.95 5.97
CA PRO A 88 4.87 24.70 5.86
C PRO A 88 4.74 25.46 4.53
N ASN A 89 3.50 25.66 4.08
CA ASN A 89 3.14 26.36 2.86
C ASN A 89 3.61 25.66 1.57
N THR A 90 3.66 24.33 1.61
CA THR A 90 3.92 23.52 0.40
C THR A 90 2.66 22.85 -0.14
N ASP A 91 1.58 22.80 0.65
CA ASP A 91 0.33 22.13 0.30
C ASP A 91 0.53 20.69 -0.18
N ASN A 92 1.54 20.00 0.39
CA ASN A 92 2.02 18.74 -0.14
C ASN A 92 2.64 17.82 0.91
N CYS A 93 2.78 16.53 0.56
CA CYS A 93 3.62 15.55 1.23
C CYS A 93 4.35 14.73 0.17
N TYR A 94 5.68 14.60 0.25
CA TYR A 94 6.48 13.95 -0.78
C TYR A 94 7.78 13.35 -0.24
N ALA A 95 8.24 12.28 -0.87
CA ALA A 95 9.52 11.64 -0.64
C ALA A 95 10.58 12.16 -1.62
N THR A 96 11.78 12.46 -1.12
CA THR A 96 12.88 13.00 -1.93
C THR A 96 14.25 12.62 -1.38
N ILE A 97 15.30 12.81 -2.19
CA ILE A 97 16.70 12.68 -1.76
C ILE A 97 17.41 14.00 -2.01
N ILE A 98 17.97 14.60 -0.96
CA ILE A 98 18.74 15.84 -1.03
C ILE A 98 20.12 15.57 -0.45
N ASN A 99 21.17 15.74 -1.27
CA ASN A 99 22.57 15.50 -0.88
C ASN A 99 22.80 14.11 -0.26
N GLY A 100 22.16 13.08 -0.82
CA GLY A 100 22.29 11.69 -0.37
C GLY A 100 21.46 11.33 0.87
N VAL A 101 20.74 12.29 1.45
CA VAL A 101 19.84 12.05 2.58
C VAL A 101 18.41 11.92 2.07
N ARG A 102 17.72 10.86 2.49
CA ARG A 102 16.30 10.61 2.17
C ARG A 102 15.41 11.42 3.09
N TYR A 103 14.38 12.05 2.55
CA TYR A 103 13.42 12.87 3.28
C TYR A 103 12.00 12.53 2.88
N VAL A 104 11.14 12.35 3.87
CA VAL A 104 9.69 12.56 3.72
C VAL A 104 9.39 13.96 4.20
N VAL A 105 9.03 14.84 3.27
CA VAL A 105 8.68 16.23 3.55
C VAL A 105 7.16 16.34 3.57
N TYR A 106 6.60 17.04 4.55
CA TYR A 106 5.15 17.21 4.65
C TYR A 106 4.77 18.60 5.13
N ASP A 107 3.65 19.11 4.65
CA ASP A 107 2.99 20.28 5.24
C ASP A 107 1.94 19.81 6.24
N ASN A 108 2.10 20.18 7.51
CA ASN A 108 1.15 19.80 8.57
C ASN A 108 -0.23 20.44 8.36
N ALA A 109 -0.30 21.66 7.82
CA ALA A 109 -1.57 22.32 7.54
C ALA A 109 -2.33 21.60 6.42
N PHE A 110 -1.59 21.16 5.39
CA PHE A 110 -2.13 20.32 4.32
C PHE A 110 -2.70 19.00 4.85
N LEU A 111 -1.92 18.23 5.62
CA LEU A 111 -2.39 16.95 6.15
C LEU A 111 -3.63 17.15 7.05
N LYS A 112 -3.64 18.17 7.92
CA LYS A 112 -4.82 18.51 8.74
C LYS A 112 -6.03 18.89 7.90
N GLN A 113 -5.84 19.58 6.77
CA GLN A 113 -6.94 19.92 5.86
C GLN A 113 -7.55 18.66 5.23
N VAL A 114 -6.73 17.69 4.82
CA VAL A 114 -7.21 16.40 4.30
C VAL A 114 -7.97 15.63 5.39
N GLU A 115 -7.42 15.54 6.60
CA GLU A 115 -8.08 14.88 7.75
C GLU A 115 -9.45 15.51 8.08
N ASN A 116 -9.53 16.84 8.06
CA ASN A 116 -10.78 17.56 8.32
C ASN A 116 -11.84 17.27 7.26
N ARG A 117 -11.43 17.15 5.99
CA ARG A 117 -12.33 16.82 4.88
C ARG A 117 -12.80 15.37 4.93
N THR A 118 -11.91 14.43 5.22
CA THR A 118 -12.25 13.00 5.34
C THR A 118 -12.87 12.63 6.68
N ARG A 119 -12.80 13.53 7.68
CA ARG A 119 -13.20 13.31 9.07
C ARG A 119 -12.48 12.12 9.72
N THR A 120 -11.22 11.90 9.35
CA THR A 120 -10.38 10.82 9.89
C THR A 120 -8.90 11.11 9.67
N ASP A 121 -8.05 10.68 10.59
CA ASP A 121 -6.58 10.68 10.53
C ASP A 121 -6.00 9.60 9.60
N TRP A 122 -6.81 8.61 9.20
CA TRP A 122 -6.41 7.57 8.25
C TRP A 122 -6.04 8.14 6.88
N SER A 123 -6.59 9.29 6.49
CA SER A 123 -6.26 9.93 5.22
C SER A 123 -4.80 10.43 5.20
N ALA A 124 -4.39 11.18 6.23
CA ALA A 124 -3.00 11.62 6.38
C ALA A 124 -2.05 10.44 6.59
N THR A 125 -2.47 9.42 7.36
CA THR A 125 -1.68 8.20 7.55
C THR A 125 -1.46 7.46 6.22
N SER A 126 -2.49 7.38 5.36
CA SER A 126 -2.42 6.77 4.03
C SER A 126 -1.48 7.54 3.09
N ILE A 127 -1.53 8.87 3.13
CA ILE A 127 -0.61 9.75 2.39
C ILE A 127 0.84 9.53 2.85
N MET A 128 1.11 9.58 4.16
CA MET A 128 2.45 9.32 4.68
C MET A 128 2.94 7.91 4.34
N ALA A 129 2.07 6.90 4.40
CA ALA A 129 2.43 5.53 4.08
C ALA A 129 2.83 5.39 2.60
N HIS A 130 2.11 6.06 1.69
CA HIS A 130 2.46 6.13 0.27
C HIS A 130 3.87 6.72 0.08
N GLU A 131 4.18 7.86 0.69
CA GLU A 131 5.50 8.50 0.57
C GLU A 131 6.64 7.67 1.16
N ILE A 132 6.40 7.07 2.31
CA ILE A 132 7.33 6.12 2.91
C ILE A 132 7.54 4.91 1.98
N GLY A 133 6.50 4.48 1.27
CA GLY A 133 6.56 3.46 0.22
C GLY A 133 7.58 3.78 -0.86
N HIS A 134 7.65 5.03 -1.34
CA HIS A 134 8.66 5.46 -2.33
C HIS A 134 10.11 5.31 -1.85
N HIS A 135 10.37 5.43 -0.55
CA HIS A 135 11.70 5.15 -0.01
C HIS A 135 11.96 3.64 0.15
N ILE A 136 10.99 2.89 0.66
CA ILE A 136 11.14 1.45 0.92
C ILE A 136 11.32 0.68 -0.39
N LEU A 137 10.55 1.04 -1.41
CA LEU A 137 10.53 0.38 -2.71
C LEU A 137 11.62 0.92 -3.66
N GLY A 138 12.45 1.86 -3.19
CA GLY A 138 13.56 2.40 -3.97
C GLY A 138 13.15 3.35 -5.09
N HIS A 139 11.91 3.81 -5.15
CA HIS A 139 11.43 4.70 -6.22
C HIS A 139 12.19 6.04 -6.29
N THR A 140 12.77 6.46 -5.16
CA THR A 140 13.50 7.73 -4.99
C THR A 140 14.98 7.66 -5.40
N SER A 141 15.54 6.49 -5.70
CA SER A 141 16.99 6.32 -5.88
C SER A 141 17.51 6.61 -7.29
N ASP A 142 16.66 6.53 -8.32
CA ASP A 142 17.07 6.69 -9.73
C ASP A 142 16.89 8.11 -10.28
N GLY A 143 16.36 9.04 -9.47
CA GLY A 143 16.14 10.44 -9.84
C GLY A 143 15.11 10.66 -10.94
N THR A 144 14.36 9.62 -11.35
CA THR A 144 13.43 9.70 -12.49
C THR A 144 12.06 10.30 -12.16
N GLY A 145 11.84 10.67 -10.90
CA GLY A 145 10.58 11.26 -10.44
C GLY A 145 9.39 10.29 -10.47
N SER A 146 8.19 10.86 -10.40
CA SER A 146 6.92 10.12 -10.36
C SER A 146 6.65 9.41 -11.68
N ARG A 147 6.26 8.14 -11.60
CA ARG A 147 5.90 7.31 -12.75
C ARG A 147 4.72 6.43 -12.39
N PRO A 148 3.76 6.19 -13.31
CA PRO A 148 2.55 5.46 -12.97
C PRO A 148 2.79 4.09 -12.31
N ASP A 149 3.79 3.34 -12.75
CA ASP A 149 4.12 2.04 -12.18
C ASP A 149 4.67 2.12 -10.74
N LYS A 150 5.40 3.18 -10.41
CA LYS A 150 5.94 3.43 -9.06
C LYS A 150 4.85 3.95 -8.12
N GLU A 151 3.99 4.84 -8.61
CA GLU A 151 2.84 5.36 -7.85
C GLU A 151 1.91 4.22 -7.41
N LEU A 152 1.58 3.29 -8.33
CA LEU A 152 0.73 2.14 -8.01
C LEU A 152 1.37 1.19 -6.99
N GLN A 153 2.70 1.05 -7.00
CA GLN A 153 3.42 0.25 -6.02
C GLN A 153 3.41 0.91 -4.62
N ALA A 154 3.53 2.24 -4.56
CA ALA A 154 3.41 3.00 -3.31
C ALA A 154 1.98 2.98 -2.76
N ASP A 155 0.97 3.07 -3.63
CA ASP A 155 -0.45 2.92 -3.28
C ASP A 155 -0.75 1.51 -2.72
N TYR A 156 -0.22 0.46 -3.34
CA TYR A 156 -0.29 -0.90 -2.81
C TYR A 156 0.32 -0.98 -1.39
N PHE A 157 1.51 -0.40 -1.20
CA PHE A 157 2.16 -0.39 0.11
C PHE A 157 1.33 0.35 1.17
N SER A 158 0.72 1.49 0.80
CA SER A 158 -0.18 2.23 1.69
C SER A 158 -1.37 1.37 2.14
N GLY A 159 -2.05 0.69 1.21
CA GLY A 159 -3.15 -0.22 1.54
C GLY A 159 -2.75 -1.32 2.52
N PHE A 160 -1.58 -1.93 2.31
CA PHE A 160 -1.02 -2.95 3.20
C PHE A 160 -0.75 -2.41 4.61
N VAL A 161 -0.16 -1.22 4.72
CA VAL A 161 0.15 -0.54 5.98
C VAL A 161 -1.13 -0.22 6.75
N ILE A 162 -2.12 0.36 6.09
CA ILE A 162 -3.39 0.74 6.72
C ILE A 162 -4.11 -0.49 7.28
N HIS A 163 -4.09 -1.61 6.54
CA HIS A 163 -4.60 -2.88 7.05
C HIS A 163 -3.91 -3.28 8.36
N ASN A 164 -2.57 -3.31 8.39
CA ASN A 164 -1.80 -3.77 9.56
C ASN A 164 -1.89 -2.82 10.76
N LEU A 165 -2.22 -1.56 10.53
CA LEU A 165 -2.53 -0.60 11.59
C LEU A 165 -3.95 -0.75 12.15
N GLY A 166 -4.82 -1.54 11.50
CA GLY A 166 -6.20 -1.74 11.94
C GLY A 166 -7.24 -0.90 11.18
N GLY A 167 -6.85 -0.13 10.17
CA GLY A 167 -7.78 0.67 9.35
C GLY A 167 -8.60 -0.15 8.36
N THR A 168 -9.87 0.19 8.13
CA THR A 168 -10.72 -0.50 7.15
C THR A 168 -10.23 -0.29 5.72
N LEU A 169 -10.79 -1.03 4.75
CA LEU A 169 -10.51 -0.76 3.33
C LEU A 169 -10.94 0.67 2.93
N GLU A 170 -12.06 1.13 3.47
CA GLU A 170 -12.53 2.52 3.29
C GLU A 170 -11.48 3.51 3.80
N ASN A 171 -10.95 3.32 5.01
CA ASN A 171 -9.88 4.14 5.56
C ASN A 171 -8.63 4.17 4.67
N ALA A 172 -8.29 3.05 4.01
CA ALA A 172 -7.13 2.97 3.13
C ALA A 172 -7.32 3.81 1.85
N GLN A 173 -8.55 3.85 1.32
CA GLN A 173 -8.89 4.51 0.06
C GLN A 173 -9.32 5.97 0.22
N ILE A 174 -9.70 6.40 1.43
CA ILE A 174 -10.38 7.68 1.69
C ILE A 174 -9.58 8.90 1.18
N ALA A 175 -8.25 8.85 1.26
CA ALA A 175 -7.40 9.92 0.75
C ALA A 175 -7.56 10.05 -0.78
N ILE A 176 -7.44 8.94 -1.52
CA ILE A 176 -7.55 8.90 -2.99
C ILE A 176 -8.96 9.26 -3.47
N GLN A 177 -10.00 8.94 -2.70
CA GLN A 177 -11.39 9.26 -3.08
C GLN A 177 -11.65 10.76 -3.26
N LEU A 178 -10.90 11.61 -2.56
CA LEU A 178 -10.97 13.07 -2.64
C LEU A 178 -10.31 13.65 -3.91
N LEU A 179 -9.61 12.84 -4.73
CA LEU A 179 -9.11 13.26 -6.05
C LEU A 179 -10.27 13.75 -6.92
N GLN A 180 -10.18 14.98 -7.43
CA GLN A 180 -11.19 15.53 -8.34
C GLN A 180 -11.07 14.98 -9.77
N ASN A 181 -9.86 14.64 -10.21
CA ASN A 181 -9.62 14.09 -11.53
C ASN A 181 -9.56 12.55 -11.47
N ASP A 182 -10.37 11.91 -12.30
CA ASP A 182 -10.39 10.46 -12.43
C ASP A 182 -9.34 9.95 -13.42
N GLU A 183 -8.91 10.79 -14.38
CA GLU A 183 -7.97 10.43 -15.44
C GLU A 183 -6.51 10.52 -14.98
N GLY A 184 -5.67 9.62 -15.52
CA GLY A 184 -4.23 9.64 -15.31
C GLY A 184 -3.49 10.56 -16.27
N ASP A 185 -2.21 10.79 -15.99
CA ASP A 185 -1.28 11.51 -16.85
C ASP A 185 0.06 10.75 -17.01
N ALA A 186 1.07 11.41 -17.59
CA ALA A 186 2.38 10.81 -17.85
C ALA A 186 3.14 10.38 -16.57
N THR A 187 2.79 10.96 -15.43
CA THR A 187 3.44 10.79 -14.13
C THR A 187 2.55 10.09 -13.10
N HIS A 188 1.23 10.26 -13.20
CA HIS A 188 0.25 9.74 -12.25
C HIS A 188 -0.76 8.80 -12.91
N PRO A 189 -1.05 7.65 -12.30
CA PRO A 189 -2.07 6.73 -12.78
C PRO A 189 -3.48 7.29 -12.53
N ALA A 190 -4.47 6.76 -13.27
CA ALA A 190 -5.87 7.10 -13.08
C ALA A 190 -6.35 6.75 -11.66
N LYS A 191 -7.30 7.52 -11.11
CA LYS A 191 -7.83 7.33 -9.76
C LYS A 191 -8.32 5.91 -9.51
N ARG A 192 -8.98 5.31 -10.50
CA ARG A 192 -9.47 3.93 -10.44
C ARG A 192 -8.34 2.92 -10.20
N ASP A 193 -7.21 3.11 -10.88
CA ASP A 193 -6.07 2.21 -10.77
C ASP A 193 -5.37 2.36 -9.41
N ARG A 194 -5.29 3.60 -8.89
CA ARG A 194 -4.82 3.89 -7.52
C ARG A 194 -5.67 3.19 -6.46
N LEU A 195 -6.99 3.35 -6.54
CA LEU A 195 -7.94 2.70 -5.63
C LEU A 195 -7.81 1.17 -5.67
N SER A 196 -7.62 0.60 -6.87
CA SER A 196 -7.41 -0.84 -7.07
C SER A 196 -6.09 -1.34 -6.48
N ALA A 197 -5.01 -0.56 -6.62
CA ALA A 197 -3.71 -0.90 -6.02
C ALA A 197 -3.78 -0.89 -4.49
N ILE A 198 -4.40 0.12 -3.89
CA ILE A 198 -4.66 0.20 -2.43
C ILE A 198 -5.47 -1.01 -1.96
N GLU A 199 -6.58 -1.32 -2.66
CA GLU A 199 -7.42 -2.45 -2.31
C GLU A 199 -6.66 -3.77 -2.36
N LYS A 200 -5.84 -3.96 -3.40
CA LYS A 200 -4.99 -5.13 -3.54
C LYS A 200 -4.03 -5.26 -2.35
N GLY A 201 -3.33 -4.19 -1.99
CA GLY A 201 -2.43 -4.16 -0.84
C GLY A 201 -3.12 -4.48 0.48
N TRP A 202 -4.30 -3.89 0.70
CA TRP A 202 -5.11 -4.10 1.89
C TRP A 202 -5.61 -5.56 1.99
N ARG A 203 -6.16 -6.12 0.91
CA ARG A 203 -6.67 -7.50 0.87
C ARG A 203 -5.58 -8.54 1.00
N GLU A 204 -4.43 -8.31 0.38
CA GLU A 204 -3.28 -9.19 0.55
C GLU A 204 -2.79 -9.16 2.00
N ALA A 205 -2.74 -7.98 2.64
CA ALA A 205 -2.44 -7.88 4.06
C ALA A 205 -3.45 -8.65 4.93
N ASP A 206 -4.76 -8.57 4.65
CA ASP A 206 -5.78 -9.34 5.36
C ASP A 206 -5.60 -10.86 5.16
N ASN A 207 -5.26 -11.31 3.95
CA ASN A 207 -4.93 -12.72 3.70
C ASN A 207 -3.70 -13.18 4.50
N PHE A 208 -2.69 -12.32 4.65
CA PHE A 208 -1.46 -12.63 5.38
C PHE A 208 -1.57 -12.46 6.90
N TYR A 209 -2.47 -11.59 7.36
CA TYR A 209 -2.66 -11.14 8.74
C TYR A 209 -4.16 -10.99 9.06
N PRO A 210 -4.97 -12.06 8.94
CA PRO A 210 -6.41 -11.94 9.06
C PRO A 210 -6.76 -11.37 10.42
N ARG A 211 -7.59 -10.32 10.42
CA ARG A 211 -8.07 -9.77 11.68
C ARG A 211 -8.86 -10.86 12.39
N ILE A 212 -8.53 -11.12 13.66
CA ILE A 212 -9.39 -11.94 14.51
C ILE A 212 -10.66 -11.12 14.69
N ALA A 213 -11.63 -11.32 13.81
CA ALA A 213 -12.96 -10.83 14.03
C ALA A 213 -13.43 -11.46 15.34
N ASN A 214 -13.74 -10.65 16.34
CA ASN A 214 -14.75 -11.05 17.30
C ASN A 214 -16.00 -11.33 16.47
N LYS A 215 -16.21 -12.61 16.15
CA LYS A 215 -17.43 -13.09 15.50
C LYS A 215 -18.58 -12.69 16.42
N VAL A 216 -19.25 -11.59 16.09
CA VAL A 216 -20.68 -11.51 16.35
C VAL A 216 -21.29 -12.52 15.39
N PRO A 217 -21.94 -13.59 15.87
CA PRO A 217 -22.51 -14.60 15.00
C PRO A 217 -23.72 -13.98 14.31
N ASP A 218 -23.59 -13.73 13.02
CA ASP A 218 -24.75 -13.42 12.19
C ASP A 218 -25.63 -14.67 12.11
N SER A 219 -26.88 -14.49 12.50
CA SER A 219 -27.88 -15.52 12.68
C SER A 219 -28.56 -15.85 11.35
N SER A 220 -28.24 -17.03 10.83
CA SER A 220 -29.12 -17.98 10.11
C SER A 220 -29.67 -17.55 8.72
N PRO A 221 -29.79 -18.51 7.78
CA PRO A 221 -30.92 -19.43 7.85
C PRO A 221 -30.57 -20.92 7.91
N THR A 222 -31.46 -21.60 8.63
CA THR A 222 -31.74 -23.01 8.99
C THR A 222 -31.79 -24.01 7.80
N PRO A 223 -32.05 -25.32 8.03
CA PRO A 223 -31.12 -26.38 8.43
C PRO A 223 -30.91 -27.44 7.31
N SER A 224 -29.78 -28.15 7.33
CA SER A 224 -29.65 -29.45 6.64
C SER A 224 -29.38 -30.53 7.68
N ALA A 225 -30.16 -31.61 7.59
CA ALA A 225 -30.24 -32.74 8.52
C ALA A 225 -28.88 -33.39 8.88
N PRO A 226 -28.79 -34.09 10.03
CA PRO A 226 -27.54 -34.69 10.47
C PRO A 226 -27.21 -35.94 9.65
N VAL A 227 -26.06 -35.93 8.98
CA VAL A 227 -25.47 -37.16 8.42
C VAL A 227 -24.56 -37.77 9.47
N GLU A 228 -24.95 -38.96 9.93
CA GLU A 228 -24.18 -39.86 10.78
C GLU A 228 -22.76 -40.08 10.24
N THR A 229 -21.76 -39.84 11.09
CA THR A 229 -20.36 -40.15 10.81
C THR A 229 -20.11 -41.65 10.96
N LYS A 230 -19.93 -42.37 9.84
CA LYS A 230 -19.13 -43.60 9.83
C LYS A 230 -17.71 -43.29 9.40
N ALA A 231 -16.75 -43.85 10.14
CA ALA A 231 -15.31 -43.70 9.94
C ALA A 231 -14.88 -43.99 8.48
N PRO A 232 -13.90 -43.27 7.93
CA PRO A 232 -13.48 -43.47 6.55
C PRO A 232 -12.72 -44.81 6.41
N VAL A 233 -13.28 -45.67 5.57
CA VAL A 233 -12.60 -46.83 5.00
C VAL A 233 -11.56 -46.31 4.00
N ILE A 234 -10.30 -46.71 4.17
CA ILE A 234 -9.22 -46.42 3.23
C ILE A 234 -9.52 -47.17 1.93
N VAL A 235 -9.98 -46.46 0.91
CA VAL A 235 -10.07 -46.98 -0.47
C VAL A 235 -8.82 -46.53 -1.21
N ALA A 236 -8.11 -47.50 -1.79
CA ALA A 236 -6.93 -47.25 -2.61
C ALA A 236 -7.27 -46.31 -3.78
N GLU A 237 -6.50 -45.23 -3.91
CA GLU A 237 -6.67 -44.19 -4.93
C GLU A 237 -6.43 -44.78 -6.32
N ALA A 238 -7.36 -44.55 -7.25
CA ALA A 238 -7.19 -44.88 -8.66
C ALA A 238 -5.93 -44.18 -9.23
N PRO A 239 -5.23 -44.76 -10.22
CA PRO A 239 -4.02 -44.16 -10.77
C PRO A 239 -4.33 -42.75 -11.31
N ALA A 240 -3.56 -41.77 -10.85
CA ALA A 240 -3.68 -40.38 -11.28
C ALA A 240 -3.66 -40.29 -12.82
N ARG A 241 -4.71 -39.73 -13.42
CA ARG A 241 -4.75 -39.48 -14.87
C ARG A 241 -3.60 -38.54 -15.23
N THR A 242 -2.68 -39.00 -16.09
CA THR A 242 -1.53 -38.21 -16.55
C THR A 242 -1.75 -37.72 -17.98
N GLY A 243 -1.11 -36.61 -18.35
CA GLY A 243 -1.38 -35.88 -19.58
C GLY A 243 -2.41 -34.77 -19.39
N CYS A 244 -3.11 -34.40 -20.46
CA CYS A 244 -4.20 -33.44 -20.37
C CYS A 244 -5.41 -34.10 -19.70
N VAL A 245 -5.81 -33.60 -18.54
CA VAL A 245 -6.88 -34.16 -17.70
C VAL A 245 -8.22 -33.52 -18.04
N THR A 246 -8.25 -32.20 -18.21
CA THR A 246 -9.44 -31.43 -18.59
C THR A 246 -9.07 -30.23 -19.47
N GLY A 247 -10.03 -29.74 -20.25
CA GLY A 247 -9.85 -28.57 -21.11
C GLY A 247 -8.92 -28.82 -22.30
N ASN A 248 -8.31 -27.75 -22.81
CA ASN A 248 -7.41 -27.77 -23.94
C ASN A 248 -5.99 -27.38 -23.51
N CYS A 249 -5.13 -28.39 -23.36
CA CYS A 249 -3.72 -28.21 -23.00
C CYS A 249 -2.81 -27.83 -24.18
N SER A 250 -3.38 -27.38 -25.31
CA SER A 250 -2.65 -26.83 -26.45
C SER A 250 -2.91 -25.33 -26.64
N GLU A 251 -4.13 -24.89 -26.35
CA GLU A 251 -4.62 -23.52 -26.52
C GLU A 251 -5.79 -23.25 -25.58
N GLY A 252 -5.85 -22.10 -24.90
CA GLY A 252 -6.94 -21.75 -23.99
C GLY A 252 -6.79 -22.38 -22.61
N MET A 253 -7.90 -22.73 -21.93
CA MET A 253 -7.84 -23.25 -20.55
C MET A 253 -7.68 -24.77 -20.49
N GLY A 254 -6.78 -25.27 -19.63
CA GLY A 254 -6.59 -26.71 -19.45
C GLY A 254 -5.90 -27.11 -18.14
N SER A 255 -6.13 -28.34 -17.71
CA SER A 255 -5.50 -29.01 -16.58
C SER A 255 -4.61 -30.14 -17.07
N TYR A 256 -3.33 -30.12 -16.73
CA TYR A 256 -2.34 -31.12 -17.17
C TYR A 256 -1.59 -31.68 -15.99
N VAL A 257 -1.38 -33.00 -15.98
CA VAL A 257 -0.53 -33.69 -15.01
C VAL A 257 0.66 -34.29 -15.74
N ASN A 258 1.88 -33.89 -15.37
CA ASN A 258 3.09 -34.37 -15.99
C ASN A 258 3.29 -35.86 -15.69
N ARG A 259 3.47 -36.69 -16.74
CA ARG A 259 3.59 -38.14 -16.56
C ARG A 259 4.85 -38.57 -15.78
N LYS A 260 5.90 -37.74 -15.80
CA LYS A 260 7.19 -38.03 -15.16
C LYS A 260 7.25 -37.47 -13.74
N THR A 261 6.89 -36.20 -13.56
CA THR A 261 7.03 -35.52 -12.27
C THR A 261 5.78 -35.59 -11.41
N LEU A 262 4.64 -35.96 -11.98
CA LEU A 262 3.31 -35.88 -11.36
C LEU A 262 2.91 -34.46 -10.94
N GLU A 263 3.69 -33.44 -11.31
CA GLU A 263 3.32 -32.05 -11.11
C GLU A 263 2.10 -31.70 -11.98
N LYS A 264 1.20 -30.91 -11.41
CA LYS A 264 -0.04 -30.49 -12.06
C LYS A 264 0.05 -29.02 -12.46
N TYR A 265 -0.52 -28.66 -13.59
CA TYR A 265 -0.75 -27.29 -14.00
C TYR A 265 -2.22 -27.09 -14.33
N GLU A 266 -2.77 -25.95 -13.92
CA GLU A 266 -4.11 -25.50 -14.25
C GLU A 266 -4.05 -24.05 -14.70
N GLY A 267 -4.51 -23.76 -15.91
CA GLY A 267 -4.53 -22.39 -16.40
C GLY A 267 -4.53 -22.30 -17.92
N GLN A 268 -4.03 -21.16 -18.39
CA GLN A 268 -4.01 -20.80 -19.79
C GLN A 268 -2.85 -21.46 -20.55
N TRP A 269 -3.13 -21.86 -21.79
CA TRP A 269 -2.23 -22.56 -22.70
C TRP A 269 -2.16 -21.80 -24.02
N LYS A 270 -0.97 -21.81 -24.61
CA LYS A 270 -0.74 -21.37 -25.99
C LYS A 270 0.39 -22.19 -26.58
N ASN A 271 0.20 -22.70 -27.79
CA ASN A 271 1.21 -23.51 -28.48
C ASN A 271 1.77 -24.68 -27.63
N ASN A 272 0.89 -25.41 -26.94
CA ASN A 272 1.24 -26.55 -26.07
C ASN A 272 2.09 -26.19 -24.84
N ARG A 273 2.07 -24.93 -24.41
CA ARG A 273 2.79 -24.46 -23.23
C ARG A 273 1.89 -23.63 -22.32
N PRO A 274 2.09 -23.67 -20.99
CA PRO A 274 1.53 -22.67 -20.08
C PRO A 274 1.85 -21.26 -20.56
N ASN A 275 0.83 -20.43 -20.72
CA ASN A 275 0.96 -19.08 -21.25
C ASN A 275 -0.24 -18.24 -20.78
N GLY A 276 0.01 -17.18 -20.02
CA GLY A 276 -0.99 -16.43 -19.28
C GLY A 276 -1.14 -16.90 -17.84
N VAL A 277 -2.27 -16.62 -17.20
CA VAL A 277 -2.48 -16.90 -15.77
C VAL A 277 -2.66 -18.40 -15.53
N GLY A 278 -1.99 -18.93 -14.49
CA GLY A 278 -2.20 -20.31 -14.05
C GLY A 278 -1.66 -20.61 -12.66
N THR A 279 -1.91 -21.84 -12.21
CA THR A 279 -1.40 -22.40 -10.97
C THR A 279 -0.67 -23.71 -11.26
N GLN A 280 0.56 -23.83 -10.79
CA GLN A 280 1.32 -25.07 -10.79
C GLN A 280 1.33 -25.67 -9.39
N PHE A 281 1.26 -26.99 -9.30
CA PHE A 281 1.27 -27.77 -8.08
C PHE A 281 2.40 -28.79 -8.10
N TYR A 282 2.98 -29.04 -6.93
CA TYR A 282 3.88 -30.16 -6.70
C TYR A 282 3.14 -31.50 -6.85
N ALA A 283 3.89 -32.59 -6.99
CA ALA A 283 3.36 -33.96 -7.05
C ALA A 283 2.46 -34.33 -5.86
N ASN A 284 2.70 -33.72 -4.69
CA ASN A 284 1.91 -33.93 -3.47
C ASN A 284 0.63 -33.07 -3.41
N GLY A 285 0.27 -32.38 -4.51
CA GLY A 285 -0.90 -31.52 -4.60
C GLY A 285 -0.76 -30.15 -3.95
N LYS A 286 0.34 -29.84 -3.27
CA LYS A 286 0.57 -28.48 -2.72
C LYS A 286 0.82 -27.50 -3.85
N LYS A 287 0.30 -26.28 -3.73
CA LYS A 287 0.63 -25.19 -4.64
C LYS A 287 2.15 -25.00 -4.68
N LYS A 288 2.68 -24.87 -5.90
CA LYS A 288 4.07 -24.56 -6.21
C LYS A 288 4.18 -23.13 -6.68
N TYR A 289 3.36 -22.73 -7.64
CA TYR A 289 3.35 -21.36 -8.16
C TYR A 289 1.95 -20.95 -8.58
N GLU A 290 1.64 -19.67 -8.45
CA GLU A 290 0.42 -19.04 -8.93
C GLU A 290 0.77 -17.65 -9.48
N GLY A 291 0.42 -17.38 -10.72
CA GLY A 291 0.78 -16.12 -11.39
C GLY A 291 0.85 -16.27 -12.90
N ASP A 292 1.58 -15.36 -13.53
CA ASP A 292 1.72 -15.36 -14.99
C ASP A 292 2.74 -16.39 -15.48
N PHE A 293 2.46 -16.95 -16.64
CA PHE A 293 3.34 -17.85 -17.37
C PHE A 293 3.63 -17.30 -18.76
N LEU A 294 4.87 -17.47 -19.21
CA LEU A 294 5.25 -17.25 -20.60
C LEU A 294 6.04 -18.45 -21.11
N ASN A 295 5.50 -19.13 -22.12
CA ASN A 295 6.14 -20.29 -22.75
C ASN A 295 6.56 -21.38 -21.75
N GLY A 296 5.74 -21.64 -20.73
CA GLY A 296 5.99 -22.66 -19.71
C GLY A 296 6.87 -22.23 -18.54
N ARG A 297 7.26 -20.96 -18.46
CA ARG A 297 8.06 -20.41 -17.36
C ARG A 297 7.26 -19.41 -16.55
N PHE A 298 7.57 -19.27 -15.27
CA PHE A 298 7.04 -18.18 -14.44
C PHE A 298 7.53 -16.85 -15.00
N GLU A 299 6.63 -15.90 -15.13
CA GLU A 299 6.88 -14.58 -15.70
C GLU A 299 6.04 -13.55 -14.94
N GLY A 300 6.38 -12.27 -15.05
CA GLY A 300 5.55 -11.20 -14.49
C GLY A 300 5.40 -11.31 -12.97
N LYS A 301 4.17 -11.20 -12.46
CA LYS A 301 3.89 -11.28 -11.02
C LYS A 301 3.45 -12.69 -10.65
N GLY A 302 3.94 -13.18 -9.51
CA GLY A 302 3.49 -14.46 -8.99
C GLY A 302 3.85 -14.71 -7.54
N THR A 303 3.32 -15.80 -7.01
CA THR A 303 3.66 -16.36 -5.70
C THR A 303 4.23 -17.76 -5.87
N LEU A 304 5.41 -18.00 -5.31
CA LEU A 304 6.11 -19.29 -5.32
C LEU A 304 6.18 -19.84 -3.89
N TRP A 305 5.62 -21.03 -3.70
CA TRP A 305 5.72 -21.78 -2.45
C TRP A 305 6.85 -22.80 -2.56
N TYR A 306 7.82 -22.71 -1.68
CA TYR A 306 8.94 -23.63 -1.61
C TYR A 306 8.59 -24.86 -0.77
N THR A 307 9.19 -26.01 -1.11
CA THR A 307 9.03 -27.26 -0.36
C THR A 307 9.54 -27.16 1.09
N ASN A 308 10.50 -26.27 1.34
CA ASN A 308 11.01 -25.96 2.68
C ASN A 308 10.03 -25.11 3.53
N GLY A 309 8.87 -24.72 2.98
CA GLY A 309 7.84 -23.93 3.66
C GLY A 309 8.00 -22.41 3.52
N ALA A 310 9.03 -21.92 2.84
CA ALA A 310 9.14 -20.52 2.49
C ALA A 310 8.16 -20.15 1.36
N VAL A 311 7.80 -18.87 1.27
CA VAL A 311 6.90 -18.34 0.23
C VAL A 311 7.50 -17.05 -0.30
N TYR A 312 7.66 -16.95 -1.61
CA TYR A 312 8.06 -15.71 -2.28
C TYR A 312 6.85 -15.13 -3.02
N SER A 313 6.63 -13.82 -2.92
CA SER A 313 5.69 -13.07 -3.77
C SER A 313 6.42 -11.87 -4.37
N GLY A 314 6.39 -11.72 -5.70
CA GLY A 314 7.12 -10.66 -6.38
C GLY A 314 7.24 -10.90 -7.88
N ASP A 315 8.23 -10.24 -8.50
CA ASP A 315 8.48 -10.36 -9.93
C ASP A 315 9.24 -11.65 -10.28
N PHE A 316 8.94 -12.16 -11.47
CA PHE A 316 9.59 -13.28 -12.13
C PHE A 316 9.99 -12.91 -13.56
N TYR A 317 11.16 -13.37 -13.96
CA TYR A 317 11.61 -13.30 -15.34
C TYR A 317 12.19 -14.66 -15.74
N ALA A 318 11.67 -15.27 -16.79
CA ALA A 318 12.16 -16.54 -17.31
C ALA A 318 12.29 -17.67 -16.25
N GLY A 319 11.39 -17.68 -15.26
CA GLY A 319 11.32 -18.69 -14.20
C GLY A 319 12.09 -18.36 -12.91
N VAL A 320 12.78 -17.22 -12.83
CA VAL A 320 13.54 -16.82 -11.64
C VAL A 320 12.98 -15.57 -11.00
N CYS A 321 13.03 -15.50 -9.66
CA CYS A 321 12.68 -14.29 -8.92
C CYS A 321 13.60 -13.14 -9.34
N GLN A 322 13.00 -11.98 -9.62
CA GLN A 322 13.66 -10.73 -9.99
C GLN A 322 12.95 -9.56 -9.30
N GLY A 323 13.53 -8.36 -9.40
CA GLY A 323 12.86 -7.13 -9.00
C GLY A 323 12.56 -7.09 -7.51
N VAL A 324 11.49 -6.39 -7.13
CA VAL A 324 11.11 -6.27 -5.72
C VAL A 324 10.19 -7.43 -5.34
N GLY A 325 10.47 -8.05 -4.20
CA GLY A 325 9.66 -9.14 -3.69
C GLY A 325 9.68 -9.28 -2.18
N MET A 326 8.77 -10.12 -1.68
CA MET A 326 8.67 -10.53 -0.28
C MET A 326 8.94 -12.03 -0.18
N LEU A 327 9.97 -12.41 0.57
CA LEU A 327 10.24 -13.78 0.97
C LEU A 327 9.82 -13.99 2.43
N LYS A 328 8.79 -14.79 2.67
CA LYS A 328 8.40 -15.28 3.99
C LYS A 328 9.07 -16.63 4.24
N PHE A 329 9.83 -16.75 5.32
CA PHE A 329 10.46 -17.99 5.75
C PHE A 329 9.47 -18.89 6.51
N LYS A 330 9.76 -20.19 6.61
CA LYS A 330 8.93 -21.16 7.33
C LYS A 330 8.74 -20.79 8.82
N ASN A 331 9.78 -20.22 9.44
CA ASN A 331 9.70 -19.74 10.82
C ASN A 331 8.84 -18.46 10.96
N GLY A 332 8.35 -17.92 9.85
CA GLY A 332 7.51 -16.75 9.74
C GLY A 332 8.27 -15.43 9.56
N ASP A 333 9.61 -15.45 9.67
CA ASP A 333 10.44 -14.28 9.37
C ASP A 333 10.18 -13.85 7.93
N ARG A 334 10.45 -12.59 7.61
CA ARG A 334 10.24 -12.06 6.27
C ARG A 334 11.41 -11.23 5.82
N TYR A 335 11.63 -11.23 4.52
CA TYR A 335 12.55 -10.35 3.82
C TYR A 335 11.78 -9.64 2.71
N ILE A 336 11.85 -8.33 2.65
CA ILE A 336 11.32 -7.50 1.57
C ILE A 336 12.52 -6.78 0.97
N GLY A 337 12.74 -6.89 -0.33
CA GLY A 337 13.88 -6.25 -0.96
C GLY A 337 14.00 -6.63 -2.42
N GLU A 338 15.12 -6.23 -3.02
CA GLU A 338 15.41 -6.59 -4.40
C GLU A 338 15.87 -8.05 -4.51
N PHE A 339 15.55 -8.66 -5.64
CA PHE A 339 15.97 -9.99 -6.04
C PHE A 339 16.60 -9.89 -7.42
N LYS A 340 17.75 -10.56 -7.58
CA LYS A 340 18.43 -10.69 -8.86
C LYS A 340 18.86 -12.12 -9.06
N ASN A 341 18.43 -12.72 -10.17
CA ASN A 341 18.72 -14.11 -10.51
C ASN A 341 18.31 -15.11 -9.40
N GLY A 342 17.22 -14.80 -8.69
CA GLY A 342 16.74 -15.62 -7.59
C GLY A 342 17.44 -15.40 -6.25
N TYR A 343 18.42 -14.50 -6.16
CA TYR A 343 19.11 -14.16 -4.92
C TYR A 343 18.61 -12.83 -4.39
N ARG A 344 18.61 -12.69 -3.06
CA ARG A 344 18.50 -11.39 -2.41
C ARG A 344 19.58 -10.46 -2.97
N HIS A 345 19.19 -9.27 -3.37
CA HIS A 345 20.04 -8.26 -3.98
C HIS A 345 19.68 -6.87 -3.42
N GLY A 346 20.43 -5.86 -3.84
CA GLY A 346 20.21 -4.48 -3.43
C GLY A 346 20.73 -4.18 -2.03
N GLU A 347 21.16 -2.94 -1.84
CA GLU A 347 21.65 -2.44 -0.55
C GLU A 347 20.50 -2.14 0.42
N VAL A 348 19.29 -1.95 -0.11
CA VAL A 348 18.09 -1.64 0.66
C VAL A 348 17.19 -2.86 0.73
N ASN A 349 17.04 -3.40 1.93
CA ASN A 349 16.11 -4.47 2.22
C ASN A 349 15.62 -4.42 3.67
N THR A 350 14.45 -5.02 3.90
CA THR A 350 13.78 -5.07 5.19
C THR A 350 13.66 -6.53 5.63
N PHE A 351 14.29 -6.87 6.75
CA PHE A 351 14.10 -8.16 7.43
C PHE A 351 13.19 -8.00 8.66
N ILE A 352 12.11 -8.76 8.69
CA ILE A 352 11.02 -8.73 9.68
C ILE A 352 11.01 -10.07 10.44
N PRO A 353 11.56 -10.16 11.67
CA PRO A 353 11.46 -11.37 12.47
C PRO A 353 10.07 -11.52 13.09
N VAL A 354 9.62 -12.77 13.33
CA VAL A 354 8.31 -13.03 13.99
C VAL A 354 8.27 -12.55 15.44
N ASP A 355 9.39 -12.68 16.17
CA ASP A 355 9.45 -12.44 17.61
C ASP A 355 10.05 -11.04 17.90
N THR A 356 9.21 -10.01 17.79
CA THR A 356 9.63 -8.62 18.03
C THR A 356 9.95 -8.33 19.51
N LYS A 357 9.60 -9.24 20.44
CA LYS A 357 9.83 -9.10 21.89
C LYS A 357 11.21 -9.58 22.37
N LYS A 358 11.94 -10.38 21.59
CA LYS A 358 13.28 -10.88 21.98
C LYS A 358 14.43 -9.91 21.71
N PHE A 359 14.18 -8.77 21.07
CA PHE A 359 15.23 -7.79 20.78
C PHE A 359 15.45 -6.74 21.88
N CYS A 360 14.62 -6.72 22.95
CA CYS A 360 14.87 -5.86 24.12
C CYS A 360 15.87 -6.43 25.12
N THR A 361 16.38 -7.66 24.94
CA THR A 361 17.40 -8.20 25.84
C THR A 361 18.50 -8.91 25.05
N THR A 362 19.71 -8.41 25.27
CA THR A 362 21.02 -8.92 24.84
C THR A 362 21.55 -8.45 23.49
N SER A 363 22.46 -7.46 23.57
CA SER A 363 23.53 -7.21 22.62
C SER A 363 24.31 -8.50 22.33
N LYS A 364 23.95 -9.20 21.26
CA LYS A 364 24.88 -9.98 20.44
C LYS A 364 24.35 -9.94 19.00
N MET A 365 24.87 -8.95 18.27
CA MET A 365 24.79 -8.89 16.82
C MET A 365 25.39 -10.18 16.25
N LEU A 366 24.54 -11.11 15.80
CA LEU A 366 24.95 -12.03 14.76
C LEU A 366 24.73 -11.31 13.44
N ASP A 367 25.84 -10.81 12.91
CA ASP A 367 26.05 -10.44 11.52
C ASP A 367 25.50 -11.57 10.61
N ARG A 368 24.25 -11.40 10.16
CA ARG A 368 23.59 -12.27 9.17
C ARG A 368 23.30 -11.50 7.87
N THR A 369 23.97 -10.37 7.65
CA THR A 369 23.84 -9.59 6.41
C THR A 369 24.83 -10.02 5.33
N LYS A 370 25.69 -11.02 5.59
CA LYS A 370 26.70 -11.50 4.63
C LYS A 370 26.55 -12.93 4.10
N ASN A 371 25.37 -13.52 4.16
CA ASN A 371 25.14 -14.81 3.50
C ASN A 371 24.32 -14.64 2.21
N ASN A 372 25.04 -14.64 1.09
CA ASN A 372 24.55 -15.06 -0.23
C ASN A 372 24.18 -16.56 -0.17
N ASP A 373 23.20 -16.92 0.66
CA ASP A 373 22.73 -18.29 0.73
C ASP A 373 21.99 -18.62 -0.56
N LEU A 374 22.57 -19.56 -1.30
CA LEU A 374 21.95 -20.26 -2.42
C LEU A 374 20.70 -20.98 -1.92
N PHE A 375 19.53 -20.40 -2.17
CA PHE A 375 18.24 -21.07 -1.91
C PHE A 375 17.87 -22.09 -3.00
N PHE A 376 18.75 -22.32 -3.98
CA PHE A 376 18.58 -23.27 -5.07
C PHE A 376 19.38 -24.56 -4.81
N LYS A 377 18.83 -25.48 -4.03
CA LYS A 377 19.03 -26.91 -4.23
C LYS A 377 17.75 -27.66 -3.87
#